data_AF-A0A7L5AJ01-F1
#
_entry.id   AF-A0A7L5AJ01-F1
#
_cell.length_a   1.000
_cell.length_b   1.000
_cell.length_c   1.000
_cell.angle_alpha   90.00
_cell.angle_beta   90.00
_cell.angle_gamma   90.00
#
_symmetry.space_group_name_H-M   'P 1'
#
loop_
_entity.id
_entity.type
_entity.pdbx_description
1 polymer ?
#
loop_
_entity_poly.entity_id
_entity_poly.type
_entity_poly.pdbx_seq_one_letter_code
_entity_poly.pdbx_strand_id
1 'polypeptide(L)' 'MISTNRPVGAWGEILGDTTVAAAILDRLLDRSVVVTLDGGSYRLRNHAAQSNELRRVTTVTKFR' A
#
# COMPACT_ATOMS: atom_id res chain seq x y z
N MET A 1 16.55 -0.67 6.87
CA MET A 1 15.50 -0.36 5.88
C MET A 1 14.16 -0.64 6.53
N ILE A 2 13.20 0.29 6.42
CA ILE A 2 11.85 0.17 7.00
C ILE A 2 10.84 0.27 5.84
N SER A 3 9.76 -0.51 5.89
CA SER A 3 8.64 -0.40 4.96
C SER A 3 7.37 -0.05 5.73
N THR A 4 6.59 0.90 5.21
CA THR A 4 5.32 1.33 5.79
C THR A 4 4.24 1.38 4.72
N ASN A 5 3.02 1.01 5.06
CA ASN A 5 1.84 1.18 4.20
C ASN A 5 1.12 2.53 4.45
N ARG A 6 1.70 3.40 5.29
CA ARG A 6 1.20 4.73 5.60
C ARG A 6 2.26 5.79 5.33
N PRO A 7 1.88 6.95 4.76
CA PRO A 7 2.80 8.04 4.54
C PRO A 7 3.33 8.55 5.88
N VAL A 8 4.58 9.02 5.89
CA VAL A 8 5.24 9.55 7.09
C VAL A 8 4.47 10.72 7.72
N GLY A 9 3.80 11.55 6.93
CA GLY A 9 2.94 12.63 7.44
C GLY A 9 1.75 12.16 8.28
N ALA A 10 1.29 10.92 8.12
CA ALA A 10 0.19 10.36 8.92
C ALA A 10 0.63 9.82 10.29
N TRP A 11 1.93 9.87 10.62
CA TRP A 11 2.45 9.25 11.83
C TRP A 11 2.08 9.99 13.12
N GLY A 12 1.76 11.29 13.02
CA GLY A 12 1.23 12.05 14.17
C GLY A 12 -0.07 11.47 14.71
N GLU A 13 -0.97 11.04 13.82
CA GLU A 13 -2.24 10.40 14.20
C GLU A 13 -2.02 8.95 14.69
N ILE A 14 -1.10 8.22 14.08
CA ILE A 14 -0.81 6.81 14.42
C ILE A 14 -0.13 6.70 15.80
N LEU A 15 0.76 7.63 16.12
CA LEU A 15 1.53 7.61 17.37
C LEU A 15 0.82 8.34 18.52
N GLY A 16 -0.28 9.05 18.24
CA GLY A 16 -1.10 9.75 19.25
C GLY A 16 -0.45 11.02 19.83
N ASP A 17 0.83 11.27 19.54
CA ASP A 17 1.54 12.50 19.88
C ASP A 17 2.34 13.00 18.67
N THR A 18 1.93 14.15 18.15
CA THR A 18 2.55 14.78 16.99
C THR A 18 4.00 15.23 17.28
N THR A 19 4.31 15.60 18.52
CA THR A 19 5.65 16.03 18.94
C THR A 19 6.63 14.87 18.91
N VAL A 20 6.22 13.73 19.47
CA VAL A 20 7.03 12.51 19.48
C VAL A 20 7.20 11.98 18.05
N ALA A 21 6.12 11.97 17.26
CA ALA A 21 6.16 11.57 15.86
C ALA A 21 7.17 12.42 15.06
N ALA A 22 7.13 13.75 15.21
CA ALA A 22 8.07 14.65 14.55
C ALA A 22 9.52 14.37 14.98
N ALA A 23 9.78 14.16 16.26
CA ALA A 23 11.12 13.88 16.77
C ALA A 23 11.69 12.52 16.30
N ILE A 24 10.82 11.52 16.08
CA ILE A 24 11.21 10.23 15.50
C ILE A 24 11.50 10.40 14.00
N LEU A 25 10.62 11.10 13.28
CA LEU A 25 10.78 11.37 11.85
C LEU A 25 12.05 12.15 11.57
N ASP A 26 12.36 13.17 12.37
CA ASP A 26 13.58 13.97 12.25
C ASP A 26 14.83 13.09 12.28
N ARG A 27 14.95 12.21 13.29
CA ARG A 27 16.08 11.28 13.42
C ARG A 27 16.14 10.21 12.32
N LEU A 28 14.98 9.75 11.83
CA LEU A 28 14.91 8.76 10.77
C LEU A 28 15.24 9.36 9.40
N LEU A 29 14.76 10.56 9.11
CA LEU A 29 14.91 11.23 7.82
C LEU A 29 16.28 11.89 7.66
N ASP A 30 16.97 12.25 8.75
CA ASP A 30 18.33 12.82 8.73
C ASP A 30 19.35 11.97 7.94
N ARG A 31 19.25 10.64 8.01
CA ARG A 31 20.19 9.70 7.36
C ARG A 31 19.54 8.68 6.43
N SER A 32 18.29 8.89 6.01
CA SER A 32 17.60 7.95 5.14
C SER A 32 17.18 8.56 3.80
N VAL A 33 16.99 7.67 2.83
CA VAL A 33 16.39 8.00 1.55
C VAL A 33 14.97 7.44 1.54
N VAL A 34 13.99 8.32 1.34
CA VAL A 34 12.58 7.93 1.25
C VAL A 34 12.28 7.51 -0.19
N VAL A 35 11.80 6.28 -0.35
CA VAL A 35 11.30 5.76 -1.62
C VAL A 35 9.80 5.52 -1.49
N THR A 36 9.02 6.38 -2.16
CA THR A 36 7.57 6.20 -2.25
C THR A 36 7.25 5.13 -3.30
N LEU A 37 6.52 4.10 -2.89
CA LEU A 37 6.08 3.04 -3.77
C LEU A 37 4.62 3.25 -4.13
N ASP A 38 4.38 3.65 -5.38
CA ASP A 38 3.05 3.78 -5.95
C ASP A 38 2.74 2.63 -6.92
N GLY A 39 1.45 2.39 -7.15
CA GLY A 39 0.96 1.39 -8.10
C GLY A 39 0.05 0.34 -7.48
N GLY A 40 -0.55 -0.48 -8.35
CA GLY A 40 -1.47 -1.53 -7.94
C GLY A 40 -0.77 -2.65 -7.14
N SER A 41 -1.50 -3.27 -6.22
CA SER A 41 -0.99 -4.39 -5.43
C SER A 41 -0.48 -5.52 -6.33
N TYR A 42 0.79 -5.86 -6.18
CA TYR A 42 1.42 -6.95 -6.94
C TYR A 42 0.66 -8.28 -6.74
N ARG A 43 0.16 -8.53 -5.52
CA ARG A 43 -0.65 -9.73 -5.22
C ARG A 43 -1.92 -9.79 -6.06
N LEU A 44 -2.53 -8.64 -6.33
CA LEU A 44 -3.75 -8.56 -7.12
C LEU A 44 -3.53 -8.71 -8.62
N ARG A 45 -2.31 -8.53 -9.15
CA ARG A 45 -2.04 -8.71 -10.59
C ARG A 45 -2.39 -10.13 -11.07
N ASN A 46 -2.03 -11.15 -10.30
CA ASN A 46 -2.32 -12.55 -10.68
C ASN A 46 -3.79 -12.90 -10.41
N HIS A 47 -4.38 -12.36 -9.33
CA HIS A 47 -5.78 -12.57 -9.01
C HIS A 47 -6.73 -11.87 -9.99
N ALA A 48 -6.35 -10.72 -10.55
CA ALA A 48 -7.14 -10.02 -11.55
C ALA A 48 -7.25 -10.84 -12.84
N ALA A 49 -6.16 -11.49 -13.27
CA ALA A 49 -6.16 -12.38 -14.43
C ALA A 49 -7.08 -13.60 -14.22
N GLN A 50 -6.98 -14.25 -13.06
CA GLN A 50 -7.86 -15.39 -12.71
C GLN A 50 -9.32 -14.97 -12.53
N SER A 51 -9.57 -13.82 -11.89
CA SER A 51 -10.92 -13.28 -11.69
C SER A 51 -11.58 -12.89 -13.02
N ASN A 52 -10.81 -12.35 -13.97
CA ASN A 52 -11.31 -12.05 -15.31
C ASN A 52 -11.63 -13.32 -16.10
N GLU A 53 -10.81 -14.37 -15.98
CA GLU A 53 -11.12 -15.67 -16.60
C GLU A 53 -12.38 -16.30 -16.00
N LEU A 54 -12.51 -16.30 -14.68
CA LEU A 54 -13.71 -16.76 -13.98
C LEU A 54 -14.96 -15.97 -14.41
N ARG A 55 -14.85 -14.65 -14.55
CA ARG A 55 -15.94 -13.81 -15.09
C ARG A 55 -16.32 -14.21 -16.51
N ARG A 56 -15.33 -14.41 -17.40
CA ARG A 56 -15.56 -14.81 -18.79
C ARG A 56 -16.34 -16.12 -18.89
N VAL A 57 -15.93 -17.14 -18.12
CA VAL A 57 -16.58 -18.46 -18.10
C VAL A 57 -18.01 -18.37 -17.55
N THR A 58 -18.21 -17.59 -16.48
CA THR A 58 -19.53 -17.44 -15.84
C THR A 58 -20.51 -16.67 -16.72
N THR A 59 -20.04 -15.64 -17.43
CA THR A 59 -20.86 -14.85 -18.36
C THR A 59 -21.31 -15.69 -19.55
N VAL A 60 -20.43 -16.48 -20.18
CA VAL A 60 -20.78 -17.34 -21.32
C VAL A 60 -21.77 -18.44 -20.93
N THR A 61 -21.65 -18.99 -19.73
CA THR A 61 -22.54 -20.05 -19.23
C THR A 61 -23.97 -19.53 -18.94
N LYS A 62 -24.13 -18.25 -18.62
CA LYS A 62 -25.44 -17.65 -18.29
C LYS A 62 -26.26 -17.25 -19.53
N PHE A 63 -25.65 -17.22 -20.71
CA PHE A 63 -26.31 -16.89 -21.99
C PHE A 63 -26.59 -18.12 -22.87
N ARG A 64 -26.44 -19.33 -22.31
CA ARG A 64 -26.89 -20.60 -22.89
C ARG A 64 -28.03 -21.17 -22.06
#